data_AF-A0A4V3WCW3-F1
#
_entry.id   AF-A0A4V3WCW3-F1
#
_cell.length_a   1.000
_cell.length_b   1.000
_cell.length_c   1.000
_cell.angle_alpha   90.00
_cell.angle_beta   90.00
_cell.angle_gamma   90.00
#
_symmetry.space_group_name_H-M   'P 1'
#
loop_
_entity.id
_entity.type
_entity.pdbx_description
1 polymer ?
#
loop_
_entity_poly.entity_id
_entity_poly.type
_entity_poly.pdbx_seq_one_letter_code
_entity_poly.pdbx_strand_id
1 'polypeptide(L)'
;MVGLRFTEKHVLGGLIALLVLTAPAALALPKYRLQAITQFHLDDGSGLAALDRRVMSCSYCHVKESGGAPWNPFGEAIRATFKANAEAGGKAKFPEILSILLKSEQDADGDTYPDALEVWAKTLPGDAESKPTEPLETVQAEFEAAGGVGQFGPQETEKK
;
A
#
# COMPACT_ATOMS: atom_id res chain seq x y z
N MET A 1 17.94 -27.62 75.48
CA MET A 1 19.39 -27.91 75.33
C MET A 1 19.53 -28.99 74.27
N VAL A 2 20.41 -28.75 73.28
CA VAL A 2 20.94 -29.70 72.27
C VAL A 2 19.92 -30.15 71.20
N GLY A 3 20.15 -30.04 69.90
CA GLY A 3 21.29 -29.55 69.14
C GLY A 3 20.97 -29.61 67.64
N LEU A 4 21.36 -28.56 66.91
CA LEU A 4 21.34 -28.51 65.45
C LEU A 4 22.36 -29.49 64.88
N ARG A 5 21.96 -30.31 63.89
CA ARG A 5 22.90 -31.03 63.01
C ARG A 5 22.66 -30.63 61.56
N PHE A 6 23.76 -30.23 60.94
CA PHE A 6 23.97 -29.84 59.54
C PHE A 6 23.35 -30.81 58.52
N THR A 7 22.97 -30.30 57.35
CA THR A 7 23.67 -30.68 56.11
C THR A 7 23.36 -29.68 54.99
N GLU A 8 24.44 -29.18 54.39
CA GLU A 8 24.47 -28.47 53.12
C GLU A 8 23.89 -29.33 52.01
N LYS A 9 23.19 -28.72 51.03
CA LYS A 9 23.24 -29.04 49.60
C LYS A 9 22.25 -28.19 48.80
N HIS A 10 22.72 -27.73 47.64
CA HIS A 10 21.97 -27.19 46.50
C HIS A 10 21.60 -25.69 46.51
N VAL A 11 22.59 -24.83 46.26
CA VAL A 11 22.37 -23.58 45.52
C VAL A 11 23.10 -23.71 44.18
N LEU A 12 22.49 -24.48 43.26
CA LEU A 12 22.86 -24.47 41.85
C LEU A 12 21.59 -24.77 41.05
N GLY A 13 20.88 -23.71 40.66
CA GLY A 13 19.67 -23.84 39.86
C GLY A 13 19.13 -22.46 39.51
N GLY A 14 19.32 -22.05 38.26
CA GLY A 14 18.70 -20.82 37.75
C GLY A 14 19.47 -20.12 36.64
N LEU A 15 20.05 -20.87 35.69
CA LEU A 15 20.38 -20.34 34.37
C LEU A 15 19.25 -20.74 33.42
N ILE A 16 18.93 -19.87 32.46
CA ILE A 16 18.05 -20.06 31.29
C ILE A 16 16.65 -19.47 31.44
N ALA A 17 16.45 -18.26 30.87
CA ALA A 17 15.54 -18.03 29.73
C ALA A 17 15.17 -16.53 29.63
N LEU A 18 16.06 -15.72 29.04
CA LEU A 18 15.65 -14.46 28.43
C LEU A 18 16.10 -14.45 26.96
N LEU A 19 15.59 -15.42 26.19
CA LEU A 19 15.61 -15.35 24.74
C LEU A 19 14.38 -14.54 24.32
N VAL A 20 14.50 -13.22 24.36
CA VAL A 20 13.50 -12.32 23.78
C VAL A 20 13.43 -12.66 22.29
N LEU A 21 12.23 -13.04 21.85
CA LEU A 21 11.89 -13.35 20.47
C LEU A 21 12.34 -12.21 19.54
N THR A 22 13.49 -12.36 18.91
CA THR A 22 13.80 -11.70 17.64
C THR A 22 13.11 -12.49 16.53
N ALA A 23 11.79 -12.63 16.62
CA ALA A 23 11.03 -13.04 15.44
C ALA A 23 11.25 -11.92 14.42
N PRO A 24 11.86 -12.20 13.25
CA PRO A 24 11.85 -11.23 12.17
C PRO A 24 10.38 -10.90 11.95
N ALA A 25 10.04 -9.61 11.93
CA ALA A 25 8.73 -9.17 11.47
C ALA A 25 8.60 -9.70 10.04
N ALA A 26 7.96 -10.86 9.90
CA ALA A 26 7.65 -11.45 8.63
C ALA A 26 6.89 -10.36 7.87
N LEU A 27 7.54 -9.82 6.85
CA LEU A 27 7.06 -8.73 6.02
C LEU A 27 5.79 -9.22 5.31
N ALA A 28 4.66 -9.17 6.01
CA ALA A 28 3.37 -9.30 5.38
C ALA A 28 3.32 -8.19 4.32
N LEU A 29 3.28 -8.59 3.05
CA LEU A 29 3.03 -7.68 1.94
C LEU A 29 1.87 -6.76 2.35
N PRO A 30 2.05 -5.43 2.36
CA PRO A 30 1.02 -4.53 2.85
C PRO A 30 -0.26 -4.77 2.05
N LYS A 31 -1.36 -5.12 2.73
CA LYS A 31 -2.66 -5.41 2.09
C LYS A 31 -3.07 -4.33 1.08
N TYR A 32 -2.69 -3.08 1.33
CA TYR A 32 -2.93 -1.94 0.44
C TYR A 32 -2.26 -2.08 -0.93
N ARG A 33 -1.03 -2.60 -1.01
CA ARG A 33 -0.35 -2.81 -2.29
C ARG A 33 -1.10 -3.83 -3.15
N LEU A 34 -1.50 -4.94 -2.55
CA LEU A 34 -2.26 -5.97 -3.28
C LEU A 34 -3.62 -5.44 -3.74
N GLN A 35 -4.30 -4.67 -2.88
CA GLN A 35 -5.55 -4.01 -3.24
C GLN A 35 -5.39 -3.03 -4.40
N ALA A 36 -4.32 -2.22 -4.39
CA ALA A 36 -4.02 -1.28 -5.46
C ALA A 36 -3.72 -2.00 -6.79
N ILE A 37 -2.88 -3.03 -6.78
CA ILE A 37 -2.55 -3.81 -7.99
C ILE A 37 -3.81 -4.35 -8.67
N THR A 38 -4.69 -4.97 -7.89
CA THR A 38 -5.94 -5.53 -8.41
C THR A 38 -6.90 -4.44 -8.87
N GLN A 39 -7.03 -3.35 -8.11
CA GLN A 39 -7.93 -2.26 -8.48
C GLN A 39 -7.47 -1.48 -9.72
N PHE A 40 -6.16 -1.40 -9.94
CA PHE A 40 -5.54 -0.71 -11.08
C PHE A 40 -5.31 -1.62 -12.29
N HIS A 41 -5.72 -2.89 -12.22
CA HIS A 41 -5.55 -3.87 -13.29
C HIS A 41 -4.08 -4.02 -13.74
N LEU A 42 -3.14 -3.94 -12.78
CA LEU A 42 -1.71 -4.11 -13.05
C LEU A 42 -1.26 -5.57 -13.04
N ASP A 43 -2.08 -6.47 -12.50
CA ASP A 43 -1.85 -7.91 -12.61
C ASP A 43 -2.45 -8.52 -13.87
N ASP A 44 -2.10 -9.77 -14.15
CA ASP A 44 -2.59 -10.56 -15.28
C ASP A 44 -3.87 -11.34 -14.93
N GLY A 45 -4.55 -11.01 -13.83
CA GLY A 45 -5.71 -11.74 -13.32
C GLY A 45 -5.38 -13.08 -12.67
N SER A 46 -4.11 -13.53 -12.65
CA SER A 46 -3.72 -14.80 -12.00
C SER A 46 -3.65 -14.68 -10.47
N GLY A 47 -3.61 -13.46 -9.94
CA GLY A 47 -3.33 -13.16 -8.54
C GLY A 47 -1.88 -13.40 -8.11
N LEU A 48 -1.07 -14.10 -8.92
CA LEU A 48 0.35 -14.39 -8.65
C LEU A 48 1.24 -13.22 -9.04
N ALA A 49 0.94 -12.55 -10.15
CA ALA A 49 1.66 -11.35 -10.58
C ALA A 49 1.60 -10.24 -9.50
N ALA A 50 0.50 -10.12 -8.76
CA ALA A 50 0.39 -9.17 -7.65
C ALA A 50 1.41 -9.40 -6.51
N LEU A 51 1.97 -10.61 -6.38
CA LEU A 51 3.01 -10.92 -5.40
C LEU A 51 4.42 -10.49 -5.87
N ASP A 52 4.61 -10.27 -7.17
CA ASP A 52 5.87 -9.80 -7.72
C ASP A 52 6.03 -8.29 -7.49
N ARG A 53 7.11 -7.89 -6.82
CA ARG A 53 7.43 -6.47 -6.54
C ARG A 53 7.66 -5.64 -7.80
N ARG A 54 7.90 -6.28 -8.94
CA ARG A 54 8.07 -5.62 -10.24
C ARG A 54 6.75 -5.19 -10.88
N VAL A 55 5.62 -5.77 -10.47
CA VAL A 55 4.29 -5.39 -10.99
C VAL A 55 3.83 -4.03 -10.45
N MET A 56 4.18 -3.74 -9.20
CA MET A 56 4.01 -2.42 -8.60
C MET A 56 5.09 -2.24 -7.54
N SER A 57 6.02 -1.33 -7.77
CA SER A 57 7.04 -0.97 -6.79
C SER A 57 6.42 -0.31 -5.56
N CYS A 58 7.14 -0.24 -4.44
CA CYS A 58 6.67 0.56 -3.31
C CYS A 58 6.72 2.06 -3.65
N SER A 59 7.56 2.46 -4.62
CA SER A 59 7.65 3.85 -5.07
C SER A 59 6.38 4.38 -5.70
N TYR A 60 5.41 3.52 -6.03
CA TYR A 60 4.09 3.95 -6.49
C TYR A 60 3.40 4.89 -5.49
N CYS A 61 3.55 4.66 -4.18
CA CYS A 61 2.93 5.48 -3.12
C CYS A 61 3.93 6.01 -2.07
N HIS A 62 5.22 5.70 -2.23
CA HIS A 62 6.26 6.02 -1.25
C HIS A 62 7.46 6.63 -1.95
N VAL A 63 8.27 7.41 -1.23
CA VAL A 63 9.57 7.86 -1.78
C VAL A 63 10.58 6.71 -1.79
N LYS A 64 10.46 5.78 -0.85
CA LYS A 64 11.39 4.66 -0.67
C LYS A 64 10.87 3.40 -1.33
N GLU A 65 11.74 2.71 -2.06
CA GLU A 65 11.47 1.37 -2.61
C GLU A 65 11.20 0.31 -1.54
N SER A 66 11.65 0.54 -0.30
CA SER A 66 11.31 -0.29 0.84
C SER A 66 9.88 -0.10 1.35
N GLY A 67 9.18 0.95 0.90
CA GLY A 67 7.91 1.42 1.45
C GLY A 67 8.07 2.20 2.76
N GLY A 68 6.93 2.57 3.36
CA GLY A 68 6.86 3.39 4.57
C GLY A 68 7.14 4.87 4.30
N ALA A 69 7.17 5.69 5.35
CA ALA A 69 7.41 7.12 5.22
C ALA A 69 8.86 7.42 4.73
N PRO A 70 9.05 8.50 3.94
CA PRO A 70 8.05 9.47 3.50
C PRO A 70 7.23 9.00 2.29
N TRP A 71 6.07 9.61 2.08
CA TRP A 71 5.18 9.35 0.95
C TRP A 71 5.54 10.26 -0.23
N ASN A 72 5.35 9.75 -1.46
CA ASN A 72 5.43 10.57 -2.67
C ASN A 72 4.14 11.42 -2.80
N PRO A 73 4.02 12.34 -3.77
CA PRO A 73 2.82 13.15 -3.96
C PRO A 73 1.51 12.33 -4.01
N PHE A 74 1.46 11.25 -4.81
CA PHE A 74 0.30 10.35 -4.85
C PHE A 74 -0.03 9.72 -3.49
N GLY A 75 0.98 9.25 -2.77
CA GLY A 75 0.83 8.70 -1.43
C GLY A 75 0.30 9.72 -0.43
N GLU A 76 0.71 10.99 -0.53
CA GLU A 76 0.14 12.08 0.26
C GLU A 76 -1.31 12.40 -0.15
N ALA A 77 -1.64 12.34 -1.45
CA ALA A 77 -3.02 12.52 -1.93
C ALA A 77 -3.96 11.42 -1.40
N ILE A 78 -3.51 10.16 -1.35
CA ILE A 78 -4.25 9.06 -0.70
C ILE A 78 -4.50 9.37 0.78
N ARG A 79 -3.47 9.82 1.51
CA ARG A 79 -3.60 10.15 2.94
C ARG A 79 -4.53 11.33 3.17
N ALA A 80 -4.45 12.36 2.33
CA ALA A 80 -5.35 13.50 2.37
C ALA A 80 -6.80 13.06 2.12
N THR A 81 -7.03 12.13 1.18
CA THR A 81 -8.35 11.57 0.90
C THR A 81 -8.91 10.76 2.08
N PHE A 82 -8.08 9.94 2.75
CA PHE A 82 -8.47 9.29 4.00
C PHE A 82 -8.88 10.30 5.07
N LYS A 83 -8.06 11.34 5.26
CA LYS A 83 -8.32 12.38 6.26
C LYS A 83 -9.63 13.12 5.98
N ALA A 84 -9.83 13.57 4.75
CA ALA A 84 -11.05 14.25 4.32
C ALA A 84 -12.30 13.36 4.49
N ASN A 85 -12.20 12.07 4.14
CA ASN A 85 -13.29 11.11 4.35
C ASN A 85 -13.64 10.97 5.84
N ALA A 86 -12.64 10.84 6.71
CA ALA A 86 -12.85 10.74 8.15
C ALA A 86 -13.43 12.02 8.78
N GLU A 87 -12.96 13.20 8.35
CA GLU A 87 -13.47 14.50 8.78
C GLU A 87 -14.94 14.70 8.36
N ALA A 88 -15.35 14.14 7.23
CA ALA A 88 -16.74 14.08 6.79
C ALA A 88 -17.59 12.99 7.50
N GLY A 89 -17.04 12.29 8.50
CA GLY A 89 -17.71 11.21 9.23
C GLY A 89 -17.74 9.86 8.49
N GLY A 90 -17.00 9.75 7.39
CA GLY A 90 -16.87 8.53 6.59
C GLY A 90 -16.03 7.44 7.27
N LYS A 91 -16.18 6.21 6.77
CA LYS A 91 -15.44 5.02 7.24
C LYS A 91 -14.89 4.21 6.07
N ALA A 92 -14.64 4.88 4.93
CA ALA A 92 -14.18 4.26 3.71
C ALA A 92 -12.87 3.48 3.95
N LYS A 93 -12.79 2.31 3.33
CA LYS A 93 -11.61 1.45 3.28
C LYS A 93 -10.75 1.86 2.10
N PHE A 94 -9.54 1.32 2.07
CA PHE A 94 -8.52 1.69 1.09
C PHE A 94 -9.00 1.61 -0.37
N PRO A 95 -9.70 0.57 -0.84
CA PRO A 95 -10.19 0.54 -2.23
C PRO A 95 -11.19 1.67 -2.54
N GLU A 96 -12.05 2.01 -1.57
CA GLU A 96 -13.01 3.11 -1.70
C GLU A 96 -12.29 4.45 -1.71
N ILE A 97 -11.25 4.63 -0.90
CA ILE A 97 -10.41 5.82 -0.90
C ILE A 97 -9.67 5.99 -2.23
N LEU A 98 -9.11 4.93 -2.79
CA LEU A 98 -8.51 4.97 -4.13
C LEU A 98 -9.54 5.39 -5.17
N SER A 99 -10.74 4.81 -5.14
CA SER A 99 -11.80 5.19 -6.08
C SER A 99 -12.24 6.64 -5.92
N ILE A 100 -12.33 7.16 -4.69
CA ILE A 100 -12.64 8.57 -4.41
C ILE A 100 -11.54 9.48 -4.97
N LEU A 101 -10.27 9.14 -4.72
CA LEU A 101 -9.13 9.91 -5.21
C LEU A 101 -9.12 9.96 -6.74
N LEU A 102 -9.18 8.81 -7.42
CA LEU A 102 -9.13 8.78 -8.88
C LEU A 102 -10.32 9.50 -9.53
N LYS A 103 -11.51 9.46 -8.91
CA LYS A 103 -12.69 10.20 -9.39
C LYS A 103 -12.61 11.71 -9.17
N SER A 104 -11.68 12.18 -8.35
CA SER A 104 -11.53 13.61 -8.07
C SER A 104 -10.72 14.35 -9.14
N GLU A 105 -10.20 13.64 -10.15
CA GLU A 105 -9.42 14.21 -11.26
C GLU A 105 -8.24 15.06 -10.77
N GLN A 106 -7.69 14.71 -9.59
CA GLN A 106 -6.46 15.30 -9.08
C GLN A 106 -5.28 14.90 -9.94
N ASP A 107 -4.29 15.78 -10.00
CA ASP A 107 -2.95 15.60 -10.56
C ASP A 107 -1.99 15.82 -9.37
N ALA A 108 -1.57 14.71 -8.76
CA ALA A 108 -0.90 14.77 -7.46
C ALA A 108 0.53 15.31 -7.54
N ASP A 109 1.25 15.05 -8.62
CA ASP A 109 2.62 15.51 -8.82
C ASP A 109 2.75 16.79 -9.67
N GLY A 110 1.65 17.24 -10.28
CA GLY A 110 1.52 18.53 -10.95
C GLY A 110 2.05 18.53 -12.38
N ASP A 111 2.09 17.38 -13.04
CA ASP A 111 2.68 17.20 -14.36
C ASP A 111 1.71 17.41 -15.53
N THR A 112 0.47 17.81 -15.22
CA THR A 112 -0.70 18.05 -16.08
C THR A 112 -1.53 16.81 -16.46
N TYR A 113 -1.15 15.61 -16.05
CA TYR A 113 -1.95 14.41 -16.22
C TYR A 113 -2.69 14.05 -14.91
N PRO A 114 -4.02 13.88 -14.93
CA PRO A 114 -4.73 13.39 -13.76
C PRO A 114 -4.29 11.99 -13.35
N ASP A 115 -4.24 11.71 -12.04
CA ASP A 115 -3.79 10.45 -11.45
C ASP A 115 -4.45 9.22 -12.11
N ALA A 116 -5.73 9.33 -12.47
CA ALA A 116 -6.48 8.24 -13.10
C ALA A 116 -5.98 7.92 -14.52
N LEU A 117 -5.56 8.93 -15.29
CA LEU A 117 -4.96 8.72 -16.61
C LEU A 117 -3.61 8.04 -16.48
N GLU A 118 -2.81 8.48 -15.52
CA GLU A 118 -1.49 7.91 -15.28
C GLU A 118 -1.55 6.45 -14.84
N VAL A 119 -2.46 6.12 -13.91
CA VAL A 119 -2.73 4.73 -13.53
C VAL A 119 -3.09 3.89 -14.77
N TRP A 120 -3.97 4.41 -15.64
CA TRP A 120 -4.39 3.72 -16.86
C TRP A 120 -3.24 3.57 -17.87
N ALA A 121 -2.45 4.62 -18.05
CA ALA A 121 -1.27 4.65 -18.93
C ALA A 121 -0.07 3.88 -18.34
N LYS A 122 -0.21 3.31 -17.14
CA LYS A 122 0.83 2.55 -16.41
C LYS A 122 2.07 3.40 -16.11
N THR A 123 1.85 4.67 -15.83
CA THR A 123 2.86 5.60 -15.32
C THR A 123 2.75 5.74 -13.79
N LEU A 124 3.48 6.66 -13.18
CA LEU A 124 3.62 6.77 -11.72
C LEU A 124 3.04 8.12 -11.27
N PRO A 125 1.83 8.16 -10.70
CA PRO A 125 1.15 9.43 -10.36
C PRO A 125 1.78 10.30 -9.27
N GLY A 126 2.95 9.89 -8.78
CA GLY A 126 3.70 10.60 -7.76
C GLY A 126 5.11 10.94 -8.24
N ASP A 127 5.34 10.93 -9.55
CA ASP A 127 6.62 11.21 -10.18
C ASP A 127 6.39 11.91 -11.53
N ALA A 128 6.50 13.24 -11.54
CA ALA A 128 6.22 14.10 -12.69
C ALA A 128 7.11 13.85 -13.93
N GLU A 129 8.17 13.04 -13.79
CA GLU A 129 9.02 12.57 -14.88
C GLU A 129 8.50 11.27 -15.52
N SER A 130 7.67 10.52 -14.81
CA SER A 130 7.05 9.28 -15.26
C SER A 130 5.62 9.55 -15.72
N LYS A 131 5.48 9.99 -16.98
CA LYS A 131 4.21 10.41 -17.56
C LYS A 131 3.98 9.91 -18.98
N PRO A 132 2.73 9.95 -19.49
CA PRO A 132 2.44 9.57 -20.87
C PRO A 132 3.27 10.37 -21.88
N THR A 133 3.67 9.71 -22.97
CA THR A 133 4.42 10.36 -24.05
C THR A 133 3.50 11.07 -25.04
N GLU A 134 2.25 10.64 -25.09
CA GLU A 134 1.17 11.10 -25.93
C GLU A 134 0.49 12.32 -25.31
N PRO A 135 -0.05 13.26 -26.11
CA PRO A 135 -0.74 14.44 -25.58
C PRO A 135 -1.94 14.07 -24.69
N LEU A 136 -2.18 14.89 -23.65
CA LEU A 136 -3.26 14.72 -22.69
C LEU A 136 -4.61 14.40 -23.34
N GLU A 137 -4.99 15.13 -24.40
CA GLU A 137 -6.28 14.93 -25.06
C GLU A 137 -6.40 13.55 -25.72
N THR A 138 -5.27 12.99 -26.20
CA THR A 138 -5.23 11.65 -26.79
C THR A 138 -5.39 10.61 -25.70
N VAL A 139 -4.60 10.71 -24.62
CA VAL A 139 -4.65 9.80 -23.47
C VAL A 139 -6.04 9.81 -22.83
N GLN A 140 -6.63 10.99 -22.64
CA GLN A 140 -7.98 11.15 -22.09
C GLN A 140 -9.04 10.46 -22.96
N ALA A 141 -9.01 10.67 -24.28
CA ALA A 141 -9.98 10.06 -25.18
C ALA A 141 -9.89 8.52 -25.17
N GLU A 142 -8.68 7.97 -25.14
CA GLU A 142 -8.46 6.52 -25.05
C GLU A 142 -8.89 5.95 -23.70
N PHE A 143 -8.60 6.67 -22.61
CA PHE A 143 -9.05 6.31 -21.27
C PHE A 143 -10.56 6.26 -21.17
N GLU A 144 -11.26 7.27 -21.68
CA GLU A 144 -12.72 7.32 -21.71
C GLU A 144 -13.31 6.17 -22.54
N ALA A 145 -12.73 5.89 -23.71
CA ALA A 145 -13.13 4.77 -24.56
C ALA A 145 -12.93 3.40 -23.88
N ALA A 146 -11.93 3.28 -22.99
CA ALA A 146 -11.66 2.09 -22.18
C ALA A 146 -12.58 1.96 -20.94
N GLY A 147 -13.52 2.87 -20.74
CA GLY A 147 -14.46 2.87 -19.61
C GLY A 147 -14.15 3.90 -18.52
N GLY A 148 -13.15 4.75 -18.74
CA GLY A 148 -12.78 5.86 -17.87
C GLY A 148 -12.51 5.44 -16.43
N VAL A 149 -12.70 6.37 -15.48
CA VAL A 149 -12.42 6.13 -14.06
C VAL A 149 -13.30 5.06 -13.43
N GLY A 150 -14.43 4.72 -14.07
CA GLY A 150 -15.33 3.66 -13.62
C GLY A 150 -14.65 2.29 -13.52
N GLN A 151 -13.63 2.03 -14.35
CA GLN A 151 -12.89 0.77 -14.35
C GLN A 151 -12.09 0.55 -13.06
N PHE A 152 -11.75 1.61 -12.32
CA PHE A 152 -10.99 1.55 -11.06
C PHE A 152 -11.89 1.55 -9.81
N GLY A 153 -13.13 1.10 -9.94
CA GLY A 153 -14.02 0.91 -8.79
C GLY A 153 -13.49 -0.14 -7.80
N PRO A 154 -13.92 -0.11 -6.53
CA PRO A 154 -13.60 -1.17 -5.57
C PRO A 154 -14.03 -2.53 -6.12
N GLN A 155 -13.10 -3.48 -6.18
CA GLN A 155 -13.41 -4.85 -6.57
C GLN A 155 -14.02 -5.59 -5.38
N GLU A 156 -15.14 -6.28 -5.59
CA GLU A 156 -15.67 -7.20 -4.58
C GLU A 156 -14.65 -8.34 -4.44
N THR A 157 -13.97 -8.40 -3.29
CA THR A 157 -13.16 -9.58 -2.98
C THR A 157 -14.12 -10.76 -2.87
N GLU A 158 -14.09 -11.68 -3.83
CA GLU A 158 -14.76 -12.97 -3.68
C GLU A 158 -14.37 -13.55 -2.32
N LYS A 159 -15.36 -13.74 -1.45
CA LYS A 159 -15.17 -14.44 -0.18
C LYS A 159 -14.84 -15.88 -0.53
N LYS A 160 -13.54 -16.22 -0.59
CA LYS A 160 -13.09 -17.61 -0.51
C LYS A 160 -13.14 -18.10 0.94
#